data_AF-A0A5L4ICB0-F1
#
_entry.id   AF-A0A5L4ICB0-F1
#
_cell.length_a   1.000
_cell.length_b   1.000
_cell.length_c   1.000
_cell.angle_alpha   90.00
_cell.angle_beta   90.00
_cell.angle_gamma   90.00
#
_symmetry.space_group_name_H-M   'P 1'
#
loop_
_entity.id
_entity.type
_entity.pdbx_description
1 polymer ?
#
loop_
_entity_poly.entity_id
_entity_poly.type
_entity_poly.pdbx_seq_one_letter_code
_entity_poly.pdbx_strand_id
1 'polypeptide(L)' 'MKRIVSFVILVFLLQGCLWINERGISNKYYNDCKEYYDGAGIYHKKCDENLLDWSNESNK' A
#
# COMPACT_ATOMS: atom_id res chain seq x y z
N MET A 1 -27.90 21.96 2.99
CA MET A 1 -26.52 22.46 3.18
C MET A 1 -25.78 21.75 4.32
N LYS A 2 -26.24 21.75 5.58
CA LYS A 2 -25.53 21.10 6.71
C LYS A 2 -25.15 19.62 6.50
N ARG A 3 -26.00 18.83 5.84
CA ARG A 3 -25.72 17.42 5.52
C ARG A 3 -24.53 17.25 4.56
N ILE A 4 -24.45 18.10 3.53
CA ILE A 4 -23.36 18.06 2.54
C ILE A 4 -22.03 18.46 3.19
N VAL A 5 -22.05 19.49 4.06
CA VAL A 5 -20.86 19.92 4.81
C VAL A 5 -20.30 18.78 5.67
N SER A 6 -21.15 17.98 6.32
CA SER A 6 -20.71 16.81 7.10
C SER A 6 -20.03 15.74 6.23
N PHE A 7 -20.56 15.47 5.03
CA PHE A 7 -19.93 14.51 4.10
C PHE A 7 -18.58 15.00 3.59
N VAL A 8 -18.47 16.30 3.28
CA VAL A 8 -17.20 16.89 2.84
C VAL A 8 -16.14 16.80 3.94
N ILE A 9 -16.50 17.12 5.19
CA ILE A 9 -15.58 16.99 6.33
C ILE A 9 -15.13 15.53 6.51
N LEU A 10 -16.02 14.56 6.36
CA LEU A 10 -15.67 13.14 6.48
C LEU A 10 -14.63 12.73 5.43
N VAL A 11 -14.76 13.17 4.18
CA VAL A 11 -13.78 12.89 3.12
C VAL A 11 -12.42 13.53 3.42
N PHE A 12 -12.41 14.72 4.03
CA PHE A 12 -11.17 15.37 4.47
C PHE A 12 -10.51 14.69 5.68
N LEU A 13 -11.29 14.10 6.59
CA LEU A 13 -10.75 13.37 7.75
C LEU A 13 -10.18 12.01 7.37
N LEU A 14 -10.60 11.42 6.25
CA LEU A 14 -10.08 10.16 5.73
C LEU A 14 -8.82 10.32 4.88
N GLN A 15 -8.33 11.56 4.69
CA GLN A 15 -7.05 11.83 4.03
C GLN A 15 -5.91 11.27 4.89
N GLY A 16 -5.09 10.38 4.32
CA GLY A 16 -3.95 9.77 5.02
C GLY A 16 -4.19 8.34 5.55
N CYS A 17 -5.39 7.78 5.41
CA CYS A 17 -5.62 6.34 5.65
C CYS A 17 -5.20 5.46 4.47
N LEU A 18 -5.18 6.03 3.26
CA LEU A 18 -4.76 5.35 2.04
C LEU A 18 -3.60 6.12 1.42
N TRP A 19 -2.58 5.38 1.03
CA TRP A 19 -1.35 5.84 0.42
C TRP A 19 -1.20 5.19 -0.94
N ILE A 20 -0.77 5.97 -1.92
CA ILE A 20 -0.34 5.46 -3.22
C ILE A 20 1.17 5.33 -3.14
N ASN A 21 1.67 4.10 -3.18
CA ASN A 21 3.08 3.78 -3.19
C ASN A 21 3.48 3.22 -4.57
N GLU A 22 4.76 2.88 -4.73
CA GLU A 22 5.29 2.39 -6.01
C GLU A 22 4.55 1.15 -6.52
N ARG A 23 4.13 0.27 -5.60
CA ARG A 23 3.51 -1.03 -5.89
C ARG A 23 1.99 -1.00 -5.95
N GLY A 24 1.33 0.04 -5.43
CA GLY A 24 -0.11 -0.05 -5.20
C GLY A 24 -0.76 1.06 -4.38
N ILE A 25 -2.00 0.79 -3.98
CA ILE A 25 -2.70 1.50 -2.90
C ILE A 25 -2.60 0.68 -1.63
N SER A 26 -2.10 1.28 -0.55
CA SER A 26 -1.89 0.62 0.74
C SER A 26 -2.29 1.52 1.90
N ASN A 27 -2.40 0.95 3.10
CA ASN A 27 -2.47 1.73 4.33
C ASN A 27 -1.08 2.17 4.83
N LYS A 28 0.00 1.71 4.18
CA LYS A 28 1.39 2.09 4.46
C LYS A 28 1.96 2.88 3.29
N TYR A 29 2.71 3.93 3.60
CA TYR A 29 3.44 4.70 2.60
C TYR A 29 4.64 3.91 2.04
N TYR A 30 5.38 3.22 2.90
CA TYR A 30 6.54 2.43 2.52
C TYR A 30 6.17 0.95 2.29
N ASN A 31 6.83 0.34 1.32
CA ASN A 31 6.73 -1.08 1.05
C ASN A 31 7.67 -1.84 1.98
N ASP A 32 7.10 -2.55 2.96
CA ASP A 32 7.87 -3.43 3.84
C ASP A 32 8.24 -4.71 3.09
N CYS A 33 9.40 -4.68 2.43
CA CYS A 33 9.97 -5.81 1.72
C CYS A 33 11.04 -6.50 2.57
N LYS A 34 10.93 -7.83 2.68
CA LYS A 34 11.94 -8.70 3.26
C LYS A 34 12.79 -9.28 2.15
N GLU A 35 14.08 -9.04 2.23
CA GLU A 35 15.07 -9.52 1.29
C GLU A 35 15.96 -10.55 2.00
N TYR A 36 16.10 -11.74 1.43
CA TYR A 36 16.90 -12.82 2.02
C TYR A 36 17.42 -13.79 0.95
N TYR A 37 18.43 -14.58 1.32
CA TYR A 37 18.88 -15.72 0.52
C TYR A 37 18.38 -17.02 1.15
N ASP A 38 17.90 -17.95 0.33
CA ASP A 38 17.52 -19.28 0.83
C ASP A 38 18.74 -20.19 1.07
N GLY A 39 18.49 -21.42 1.51
CA GLY A 39 19.55 -22.40 1.76
C GLY A 39 20.35 -22.81 0.52
N ALA A 40 19.86 -22.51 -0.69
CA ALA A 40 20.58 -22.73 -1.94
C ALA A 40 21.33 -21.47 -2.42
N GLY A 41 21.24 -20.36 -1.68
CA GLY A 41 21.85 -19.08 -2.05
C GLY A 41 21.07 -18.30 -3.10
N ILE A 42 19.79 -18.63 -3.34
CA ILE A 42 18.93 -17.90 -4.28
C ILE A 42 18.35 -16.68 -3.56
N TYR A 43 18.39 -15.52 -4.23
CA TYR A 43 17.82 -14.27 -3.71
C TYR A 43 16.29 -14.29 -3.79
N HIS A 44 15.65 -13.92 -2.69
CA HIS A 44 14.21 -13.75 -2.58
C HIS A 44 13.89 -12.37 -2.05
N LYS A 45 12.93 -11.71 -2.71
CA LYS A 45 12.30 -10.48 -2.23
C LYS A 45 10.81 -10.74 -2.04
N LYS A 46 10.34 -10.59 -0.81
CA LYS A 46 8.92 -10.74 -0.48
C LYS A 46 8.44 -9.50 0.23
N CYS A 47 7.45 -8.85 -0.36
CA CYS A 47 6.85 -7.65 0.21
C CYS A 47 5.45 -7.95 0.72
N ASP A 48 5.01 -7.18 1.72
CA ASP A 48 3.61 -7.21 2.17
C ASP A 48 2.66 -6.89 0.99
N GLU A 49 1.45 -7.45 1.01
CA GLU A 49 0.43 -7.18 0.00
C GLU A 49 -0.17 -5.79 0.19
N ASN A 50 -0.40 -5.07 -0.92
CA ASN A 50 -1.18 -3.84 -0.90
C ASN A 50 -2.69 -4.14 -0.93
N LEU A 51 -3.51 -3.14 -0.65
CA LEU A 51 -4.96 -3.25 -0.83
C LEU A 51 -5.31 -3.47 -2.32
N LEU A 52 -4.56 -2.80 -3.20
CA LEU A 52 -4.56 -2.99 -4.64
C LEU A 52 -3.13 -2.90 -5.14
N ASP A 53 -2.64 -3.97 -5.74
CA ASP A 53 -1.33 -4.00 -6.40
C ASP A 53 -1.44 -3.61 -7.88
N TRP A 54 -0.38 -2.99 -8.39
CA TRP A 54 -0.20 -2.82 -9.81
C TRP A 54 0.11 -4.17 -10.43
N SER A 55 -0.45 -4.43 -11.61
CA SER A 55 -0.55 -5.78 -12.20
C SER A 55 0.77 -6.55 -12.34
N ASN A 56 1.92 -5.89 -12.17
CA ASN A 56 3.25 -6.42 -12.48
C ASN A 56 4.26 -6.32 -11.32
N GLU A 57 3.89 -5.84 -10.12
CA GLU A 57 4.84 -5.54 -9.03
C GLU A 57 4.60 -6.28 -7.71
N SER A 58 3.59 -7.14 -7.64
CA SER A 58 3.28 -7.89 -6.42
C SER A 58 4.31 -8.97 -6.06
N ASN A 59 5.13 -9.42 -7.02
CA ASN A 59 5.99 -10.61 -6.87
C ASN A 59 7.44 -10.44 -7.39
N LYS A 60 7.99 -9.22 -7.41
CA LYS A 60 9.37 -8.97 -7.87
C LYS A 60 10.34 -8.78 -6.70
#